data_AF-A0A815CEZ0-F1
#
_entry.id   AF-A0A815CEZ0-F1
#
_cell.length_a   1.000
_cell.length_b   1.000
_cell.length_c   1.000
_cell.angle_alpha   90.00
_cell.angle_beta   90.00
_cell.angle_gamma   90.00
#
_symmetry.space_group_name_H-M   'P 1'
#
loop_
_entity.id
_entity.type
_entity.pdbx_description
1 polymer ?
#
loop_
_entity_poly.entity_id
_entity_poly.type
_entity_poly.pdbx_seq_one_letter_code
_entity_poly.pdbx_strand_id
1 'polypeptide(L)'
;MVTILLLFFIILLLIYLKLKYFTLRGPIPGLSPHLIFGNLIQSGLLLGKRPTSQVYIVLKKRFGDIYQYWLGFMHFVVVHDIDDVQYIFTHRNIYDQGQIFLERFSILFPESSKFKRHGAVTMPLFRRSKIISNINLIIDATDRLLDRWRARSSEQVHTDIIEQCQNLLLEIFGLIAFDYDLEIFDGNDSRNKNEMAKALLDIMSTFKMAIYAPIFVSVIYMKLSRQYKQAKATVERYLNKIVEQELAESPELREQRKKTSLIASLISSLQTDEADEARKKEEDRKGKVYLCKF
;
A
#
# COMPACT_ATOMS: atom_id res chain seq x y z
N MET A 1 22.17 -32.44 -27.27
CA MET A 1 22.05 -31.17 -28.03
C MET A 1 21.04 -30.21 -27.40
N VAL A 2 19.78 -30.63 -27.13
CA VAL A 2 18.74 -29.77 -26.53
C VAL A 2 19.15 -29.17 -25.18
N THR A 3 19.76 -29.97 -24.29
CA THR A 3 20.24 -29.52 -22.97
C THR A 3 21.32 -28.44 -23.06
N ILE A 4 22.24 -28.55 -24.01
CA ILE A 4 23.32 -27.58 -24.24
C ILE A 4 22.74 -26.26 -24.76
N LEU A 5 21.79 -26.33 -25.70
CA LEU A 5 21.13 -25.15 -26.24
C LEU A 5 20.28 -24.42 -25.19
N LEU A 6 19.60 -25.18 -24.32
CA LEU A 6 18.87 -24.62 -23.18
C LEU A 6 19.81 -23.93 -22.18
N LEU A 7 20.93 -24.58 -21.83
CA LEU A 7 21.92 -23.98 -20.93
C LEU A 7 22.52 -22.70 -21.52
N PHE A 8 22.84 -22.70 -22.81
CA PHE A 8 23.32 -21.52 -23.52
C PHE A 8 22.30 -20.37 -23.50
N PHE A 9 21.03 -20.66 -23.76
CA PHE A 9 19.96 -19.67 -23.68
C PHE A 9 19.80 -19.11 -22.26
N ILE A 10 19.87 -19.96 -21.24
CA ILE A 10 19.84 -19.53 -19.83
C ILE A 10 21.02 -18.60 -19.54
N ILE A 11 22.24 -18.94 -19.98
CA ILE A 11 23.42 -18.08 -19.78
C ILE A 11 23.26 -16.73 -20.47
N LEU A 12 22.82 -16.70 -21.74
CA LEU A 12 22.56 -15.44 -22.46
C LEU A 12 21.48 -14.61 -21.76
N LEU A 13 20.40 -15.24 -21.28
CA LEU A 13 19.36 -14.57 -20.52
C LEU A 13 19.92 -13.98 -19.22
N LEU A 14 20.75 -14.73 -18.49
CA LEU A 14 21.40 -14.25 -17.27
C LEU A 14 22.34 -13.06 -17.54
N ILE A 15 23.12 -13.10 -18.62
CA ILE A 15 23.98 -11.98 -19.04
C ILE A 15 23.11 -10.76 -19.41
N TYR A 16 22.06 -10.96 -20.20
CA TYR A 16 21.12 -9.90 -20.58
C TYR A 16 20.49 -9.25 -19.35
N LEU A 17 20.00 -10.06 -18.40
CA LEU A 17 19.42 -9.57 -17.15
C LEU A 17 20.45 -8.79 -16.34
N LYS A 18 21.70 -9.27 -16.26
CA LYS A 18 22.79 -8.57 -15.57
C LYS A 18 23.03 -7.19 -16.17
N LEU A 19 23.25 -7.14 -17.48
CA LEU A 19 23.60 -5.91 -18.19
C LEU A 19 22.48 -4.88 -18.17
N LYS A 20 21.23 -5.34 -18.34
CA LYS A 20 20.06 -4.45 -18.41
C LYS A 20 19.61 -3.94 -17.05
N TYR A 21 19.63 -4.78 -16.02
CA TYR A 21 18.99 -4.45 -14.73
C TYR A 21 19.97 -4.29 -13.56
N PHE A 22 21.17 -4.88 -13.64
CA PHE A 22 22.10 -5.03 -12.50
C PHE A 22 23.50 -4.47 -12.80
N THR A 23 23.53 -3.34 -13.48
CA THR A 23 24.73 -2.54 -13.74
C THR A 23 24.62 -1.21 -13.00
N LEU A 24 25.70 -0.80 -12.36
CA LEU A 24 25.82 0.54 -11.79
C LEU A 24 25.63 1.56 -12.90
N ARG A 25 24.77 2.55 -12.67
CA ARG A 25 24.47 3.61 -13.63
C ARG A 25 25.24 4.87 -13.27
N GLY A 26 26.08 5.33 -14.18
CA GLY A 26 26.81 6.58 -14.02
C GLY A 26 27.83 6.57 -12.86
N PRO A 27 28.24 7.76 -12.38
CA PRO A 27 29.34 7.90 -11.41
C PRO A 27 28.93 7.68 -9.95
N ILE A 28 27.65 7.44 -9.67
CA ILE A 28 27.14 7.34 -8.29
C ILE A 28 27.68 6.04 -7.65
N PRO A 29 28.30 6.09 -6.46
CA PRO A 29 28.81 4.87 -5.82
C PRO A 29 27.67 3.95 -5.37
N GLY A 30 27.94 2.67 -5.14
CA GLY A 30 26.91 1.75 -4.64
C GLY A 30 27.40 0.31 -4.49
N LEU A 31 26.56 -0.55 -3.94
CA LEU A 31 26.86 -1.98 -3.86
C LEU A 31 26.63 -2.64 -5.22
N SER A 32 27.61 -3.39 -5.72
CA SER A 32 27.42 -4.23 -6.91
C SER A 32 26.31 -5.25 -6.66
N PRO A 33 25.21 -5.21 -7.43
CA PRO A 33 24.05 -6.04 -7.18
C PRO A 33 24.30 -7.51 -7.54
N HIS A 34 23.71 -8.40 -6.75
CA HIS A 34 23.54 -9.81 -7.09
C HIS A 34 22.51 -9.95 -8.22
N LEU A 35 22.76 -10.88 -9.15
CA LEU A 35 22.00 -11.04 -10.39
C LEU A 35 20.49 -11.29 -10.20
N ILE A 36 20.10 -11.92 -9.08
CA ILE A 36 18.72 -12.31 -8.82
C ILE A 36 18.10 -11.49 -7.68
N PHE A 37 18.91 -11.07 -6.72
CA PHE A 37 18.39 -10.53 -5.45
C PHE A 37 18.79 -9.07 -5.24
N GLY A 38 19.42 -8.44 -6.23
CA GLY A 38 20.00 -7.12 -6.06
C GLY A 38 20.95 -7.10 -4.88
N ASN A 39 20.77 -6.18 -3.94
CA ASN A 39 21.55 -6.11 -2.72
C ASN A 39 20.86 -6.77 -1.51
N LEU A 40 19.74 -7.49 -1.67
CA LEU A 40 18.97 -8.05 -0.55
C LEU A 40 19.76 -9.08 0.29
N ILE A 41 20.60 -9.90 -0.35
CA ILE A 41 21.45 -10.87 0.36
C ILE A 41 22.59 -10.14 1.08
N GLN A 42 23.32 -9.28 0.36
CA GLN A 42 24.47 -8.55 0.87
C GLN A 42 24.11 -7.61 2.03
N SER A 43 22.90 -7.03 1.99
CA SER A 43 22.35 -6.18 3.05
C SER A 43 21.83 -6.98 4.25
N GLY A 44 21.60 -8.28 4.10
CA GLY A 44 21.00 -9.14 5.11
C GLY A 44 19.47 -9.02 5.22
N LEU A 45 18.80 -8.28 4.33
CA LEU A 45 17.34 -8.12 4.35
C LEU A 45 16.61 -9.41 4.02
N LEU A 46 17.07 -10.16 3.01
CA LEU A 46 16.42 -11.41 2.61
C LEU A 46 16.49 -12.46 3.73
N LEU A 47 17.55 -12.41 4.54
CA LEU A 47 17.80 -13.34 5.63
C LEU A 47 17.20 -12.86 6.97
N GLY A 48 16.51 -11.72 6.99
CA GLY A 48 15.97 -11.12 8.22
C GLY A 48 17.05 -10.71 9.24
N LYS A 49 18.32 -10.63 8.82
CA LYS A 49 19.45 -10.32 9.73
C LYS A 49 19.47 -8.85 10.17
N ARG A 50 18.88 -7.96 9.38
CA ARG A 50 18.83 -6.52 9.62
C ARG A 50 17.50 -5.93 9.14
N PRO A 51 16.92 -4.97 9.86
CA PRO A 51 15.84 -4.15 9.32
C PRO A 51 16.36 -3.19 8.23
N THR A 52 15.47 -2.79 7.33
CA THR A 52 15.79 -1.89 6.19
C THR A 52 16.45 -0.58 6.62
N SER A 53 16.03 -0.01 7.76
CA SER A 53 16.62 1.23 8.30
C SER A 53 18.11 1.09 8.61
N GLN A 54 18.52 -0.02 9.24
CA GLN A 54 19.93 -0.27 9.56
C GLN A 54 20.78 -0.45 8.29
N VAL A 55 20.20 -1.04 7.24
CA VAL A 55 20.88 -1.17 5.94
C VAL A 55 21.21 0.20 5.38
N TYR A 56 20.24 1.12 5.36
CA TYR A 56 20.49 2.48 4.85
C TYR A 56 21.51 3.24 5.68
N ILE A 57 21.52 3.09 7.01
CA ILE A 57 22.54 3.70 7.87
C ILE A 57 23.94 3.18 7.52
N VAL A 58 24.09 1.86 7.34
CA VAL A 58 25.39 1.25 6.99
C VAL A 58 25.85 1.68 5.60
N LEU A 59 24.94 1.76 4.63
CA LEU A 59 25.27 2.20 3.27
C LEU A 59 25.63 3.68 3.21
N LYS A 60 24.90 4.55 3.94
CA LYS A 60 25.24 5.97 4.09
C LYS A 60 26.65 6.13 4.66
N LYS A 61 26.97 5.42 5.74
CA LYS A 61 28.33 5.44 6.34
C LYS A 61 29.42 5.02 5.35
N ARG A 62 29.10 4.15 4.39
CA ARG A 62 30.07 3.60 3.43
C ARG A 62 30.23 4.45 2.17
N PHE A 63 29.14 5.00 1.65
CA PHE A 63 29.10 5.63 0.33
C PHE A 63 28.78 7.12 0.36
N GLY A 64 28.48 7.68 1.54
CA GLY A 64 28.06 9.07 1.70
C GLY A 64 26.55 9.24 1.55
N ASP A 65 26.12 10.47 1.27
CA ASP A 65 24.71 10.84 1.24
C ASP A 65 23.96 10.43 -0.03
N ILE A 66 24.67 10.10 -1.10
CA ILE A 66 24.09 9.65 -2.38
C ILE A 66 24.72 8.32 -2.80
N TYR A 67 23.90 7.29 -2.97
CA TYR A 67 24.37 5.99 -3.44
C TYR A 67 23.31 5.19 -4.20
N GLN A 68 23.77 4.24 -5.01
CA GLN A 68 22.92 3.27 -5.72
C GLN A 68 22.65 2.03 -4.88
N TYR A 69 21.41 1.55 -4.91
CA TYR A 69 20.96 0.39 -4.17
C TYR A 69 19.88 -0.39 -4.93
N TRP A 70 19.99 -1.71 -4.97
CA TRP A 70 19.01 -2.60 -5.56
C TRP A 70 18.20 -3.33 -4.49
N LEU A 71 16.91 -3.02 -4.40
CA LEU A 71 15.96 -3.76 -3.58
C LEU A 71 15.29 -4.82 -4.47
N GLY A 72 15.89 -6.00 -4.54
CA GLY A 72 15.50 -7.03 -5.51
C GLY A 72 15.81 -6.56 -6.92
N PHE A 73 14.80 -6.46 -7.78
CA PHE A 73 14.91 -6.01 -9.17
C PHE A 73 14.76 -4.49 -9.34
N MET A 74 14.47 -3.78 -8.25
CA MET A 74 14.27 -2.34 -8.29
C MET A 74 15.57 -1.62 -7.99
N HIS A 75 16.01 -0.78 -8.92
CA HIS A 75 17.14 0.11 -8.74
C HIS A 75 16.71 1.45 -8.13
N PHE A 76 17.38 1.85 -7.05
CA PHE A 76 17.17 3.12 -6.36
C PHE A 76 18.47 3.91 -6.33
N VAL A 77 18.34 5.22 -6.55
CA VAL A 77 19.31 6.19 -6.03
C VAL A 77 18.77 6.64 -4.68
N VAL A 78 19.52 6.36 -3.62
CA VAL A 78 19.17 6.77 -2.26
C VAL A 78 19.88 8.07 -1.95
N VAL A 79 19.11 9.03 -1.45
CA VAL A 79 19.55 10.39 -1.14
C VAL A 79 19.24 10.66 0.33
N HIS A 80 20.24 11.14 1.08
CA HIS A 80 20.12 11.46 2.50
C HIS A 80 20.34 12.94 2.83
N ASP A 81 20.87 13.71 1.89
CA ASP A 81 21.03 15.15 2.05
C ASP A 81 19.65 15.83 2.08
N ILE A 82 19.45 16.75 3.03
CA ILE A 82 18.13 17.35 3.27
C ILE A 82 17.72 18.30 2.15
N ASP A 83 18.69 19.02 1.56
CA ASP A 83 18.43 19.98 0.49
C ASP A 83 18.09 19.24 -0.80
N ASP A 84 18.81 18.15 -1.10
CA ASP A 84 18.48 17.28 -2.23
C ASP A 84 17.12 16.60 -2.05
N VAL A 85 16.82 16.09 -0.85
CA VAL A 85 15.52 15.49 -0.54
C VAL A 85 14.40 16.52 -0.72
N GLN A 86 14.55 17.72 -0.17
CA GLN A 86 13.60 18.80 -0.35
C GLN A 86 13.41 19.11 -1.83
N TYR A 87 14.50 19.26 -2.59
CA TYR A 87 14.46 19.56 -4.01
C TYR A 87 13.70 18.49 -4.80
N ILE A 88 13.94 17.21 -4.53
CA ILE A 88 13.25 16.08 -5.17
C ILE A 88 11.74 16.14 -4.89
N PHE A 89 11.35 16.38 -3.63
CA PHE A 89 9.93 16.42 -3.26
C PHE A 89 9.21 17.67 -3.76
N THR A 90 9.89 18.82 -3.89
CA THR A 90 9.30 20.04 -4.47
C THR A 90 9.21 19.98 -6.00
N HIS A 91 10.14 19.28 -6.67
CA HIS A 91 10.20 19.16 -8.13
C HIS A 91 9.78 17.77 -8.63
N ARG A 92 8.72 17.21 -8.04
CA ARG A 92 8.21 15.86 -8.38
C ARG A 92 7.83 15.68 -9.86
N ASN A 93 7.61 16.75 -10.60
CA ASN A 93 7.36 16.71 -12.05
C ASN A 93 8.61 16.38 -12.88
N ILE A 94 9.81 16.56 -12.33
CA ILE A 94 11.09 16.23 -12.97
C ILE A 94 11.53 14.81 -12.62
N TYR A 95 11.19 14.36 -11.41
CA TYR A 95 11.51 13.01 -10.93
C TYR A 95 10.34 12.07 -11.18
N ASP A 96 10.41 11.32 -12.29
CA ASP A 96 9.43 10.29 -12.58
C ASP A 96 9.37 9.24 -11.46
N GLN A 97 8.16 8.87 -11.06
CA GLN A 97 7.96 7.71 -10.23
C GLN A 97 8.38 6.48 -11.03
N GLY A 98 9.28 5.67 -10.49
CA GLY A 98 9.76 4.47 -11.19
C GLY A 98 8.58 3.65 -11.69
N GLN A 99 8.66 3.18 -12.94
CA GLN A 99 7.59 2.46 -13.65
C GLN A 99 6.93 1.35 -12.81
N ILE A 100 7.70 0.70 -11.93
CA ILE A 100 7.20 -0.33 -11.03
C ILE A 100 6.17 0.20 -10.02
N PHE A 101 6.30 1.44 -9.53
CA PHE A 101 5.33 2.06 -8.63
C PHE A 101 4.06 2.44 -9.38
N LEU A 102 4.19 2.94 -10.62
CA LEU A 102 3.05 3.27 -11.46
C LEU A 102 2.26 2.01 -11.87
N GLU A 103 2.94 0.92 -12.24
CA GLU A 103 2.28 -0.32 -12.68
C GLU A 103 1.71 -1.13 -11.51
N ARG A 104 2.45 -1.28 -10.40
CA ARG A 104 2.04 -2.15 -9.29
C ARG A 104 1.18 -1.44 -8.26
N PHE A 105 1.35 -0.14 -8.12
CA PHE A 105 0.77 0.63 -7.02
C PHE A 105 0.06 1.89 -7.51
N SER A 106 -0.48 1.88 -8.73
CA SER A 106 -1.21 3.02 -9.31
C SER A 106 -2.27 3.64 -8.40
N ILE A 107 -2.81 2.89 -7.44
CA ILE A 107 -3.76 3.40 -6.44
C ILE A 107 -3.04 4.23 -5.35
N LEU A 108 -1.89 3.76 -4.87
CA LEU A 108 -1.09 4.41 -3.82
C LEU A 108 -0.12 5.47 -4.38
N PHE A 109 0.35 5.28 -5.61
CA PHE A 109 1.25 6.15 -6.36
C PHE A 109 0.66 6.41 -7.77
N PRO A 110 -0.50 7.06 -7.84
CA PRO A 110 -1.11 7.40 -9.11
C PRO A 110 -0.24 8.37 -9.91
N GLU A 111 -0.35 8.28 -11.23
CA GLU A 111 0.14 9.31 -12.16
C GLU A 111 -0.34 10.69 -11.73
N SER A 112 0.42 11.74 -12.07
CA SER A 112 0.23 13.11 -11.56
C SER A 112 -1.22 13.64 -11.62
N SER A 113 -1.96 13.33 -12.69
CA SER A 113 -3.37 13.72 -12.86
C SER A 113 -4.31 12.96 -11.91
N LYS A 114 -4.17 11.63 -11.84
CA LYS A 114 -4.90 10.76 -10.90
C LYS A 114 -4.56 11.11 -9.44
N PHE A 115 -3.30 11.45 -9.15
CA PHE A 115 -2.86 11.87 -7.82
C PHE A 115 -3.55 13.15 -7.36
N LYS A 116 -3.57 14.19 -8.21
CA LYS A 116 -4.29 15.43 -7.90
C LYS A 116 -5.78 15.17 -7.65
N ARG A 117 -6.41 14.33 -8.47
CA ARG A 117 -7.82 13.94 -8.32
C ARG A 117 -8.07 13.19 -7.01
N HIS A 118 -7.31 12.12 -6.73
CA HIS A 118 -7.47 11.35 -5.50
C HIS A 118 -7.19 12.22 -4.27
N GLY A 119 -6.15 13.06 -4.30
CA GLY A 119 -5.83 14.01 -3.25
C GLY A 119 -6.94 15.03 -3.01
N ALA A 120 -7.61 15.53 -4.06
CA ALA A 120 -8.75 16.43 -3.92
C ALA A 120 -9.93 15.79 -3.17
N VAL A 121 -10.12 14.48 -3.32
CA VAL A 121 -11.16 13.70 -2.62
C VAL A 121 -10.74 13.35 -1.20
N THR A 122 -9.49 12.94 -0.98
CA THR A 122 -9.03 12.41 0.32
C THR A 122 -8.55 13.50 1.29
N MET A 123 -7.84 14.53 0.82
CA MET A 123 -7.26 15.57 1.69
C MET A 123 -8.28 16.35 2.53
N PRO A 124 -9.51 16.64 2.07
CA PRO A 124 -10.53 17.28 2.90
C PRO A 124 -10.84 16.54 4.21
N LEU A 125 -10.67 15.21 4.23
CA LEU A 125 -10.93 14.37 5.40
C LEU A 125 -9.88 14.57 6.50
N PHE A 126 -8.66 14.90 6.11
CA PHE A 126 -7.54 15.12 7.04
C PHE A 126 -7.42 16.57 7.50
N ARG A 127 -8.44 17.42 7.23
CA ARG A 127 -8.46 18.79 7.74
C ARG A 127 -8.68 18.79 9.25
N ARG A 128 -8.02 19.72 9.96
CA ARG A 128 -8.14 19.89 11.42
C ARG A 128 -9.59 19.90 11.90
N SER A 129 -10.49 20.61 11.21
CA SER A 129 -11.90 20.69 11.60
C SER A 129 -12.61 19.33 11.56
N LYS A 130 -12.25 18.45 10.63
CA LYS A 130 -12.79 17.09 10.52
C LYS A 130 -12.24 16.17 11.60
N ILE A 131 -10.97 16.29 11.92
CA ILE A 131 -10.37 15.52 13.02
C ILE A 131 -11.03 15.91 14.35
N ILE A 132 -11.19 17.22 14.59
CA ILE A 132 -11.81 17.73 15.82
C ILE A 132 -13.28 17.31 15.93
N SER A 133 -14.05 17.34 14.83
CA SER A 133 -15.46 16.93 14.88
C SER A 133 -15.65 15.45 15.23
N ASN A 134 -14.62 14.63 15.07
CA ASN A 134 -14.64 13.20 15.37
C ASN A 134 -13.87 12.85 16.66
N ILE A 135 -13.46 13.84 17.48
CA ILE A 135 -12.65 13.56 18.67
C ILE A 135 -13.37 12.66 19.68
N ASN A 136 -14.69 12.83 19.83
CA ASN A 136 -15.49 11.99 20.73
C ASN A 136 -15.50 10.54 20.25
N LEU A 137 -15.63 10.28 18.94
CA LEU A 137 -15.54 8.91 18.40
C LEU A 137 -14.17 8.27 18.66
N ILE A 138 -13.09 9.06 18.60
CA ILE A 138 -11.74 8.58 18.91
C ILE A 138 -11.63 8.24 20.40
N ILE A 139 -12.19 9.08 21.28
CA ILE A 139 -12.25 8.83 22.72
C ILE A 139 -13.06 7.56 23.00
N ASP A 140 -14.26 7.44 22.44
CA ASP A 140 -15.13 6.28 22.63
C ASP A 140 -14.45 4.97 22.17
N ALA A 141 -13.80 4.97 20.99
CA ALA A 141 -13.06 3.81 20.51
C ALA A 141 -11.87 3.46 21.43
N THR A 142 -11.22 4.47 21.99
CA THR A 142 -10.12 4.29 22.95
C THR A 142 -10.64 3.74 24.28
N ASP A 143 -11.75 4.26 24.79
CA ASP A 143 -12.39 3.79 26.02
C ASP A 143 -12.83 2.33 25.88
N ARG A 144 -13.42 1.93 24.74
CA ARG A 144 -13.71 0.52 24.44
C ARG A 144 -12.47 -0.38 24.53
N LEU A 145 -11.32 0.08 24.02
CA LEU A 145 -10.07 -0.67 24.14
C LEU A 145 -9.61 -0.76 25.61
N LEU A 146 -9.64 0.36 26.34
CA LEU A 146 -9.23 0.42 27.74
C LEU A 146 -10.12 -0.44 28.63
N ASP A 147 -11.42 -0.46 28.40
CA ASP A 147 -12.35 -1.32 29.13
C ASP A 147 -12.08 -2.79 28.87
N ARG A 148 -11.73 -3.15 27.63
CA ARG A 148 -11.26 -4.50 27.31
C ARG A 148 -9.96 -4.86 28.03
N TRP A 149 -9.05 -3.90 28.21
CA TRP A 149 -7.83 -4.12 28.98
C TRP A 149 -8.14 -4.34 30.47
N ARG A 150 -9.00 -3.49 31.05
CA ARG A 150 -9.44 -3.57 32.45
C ARG A 150 -10.24 -4.84 32.77
N ALA A 151 -10.98 -5.38 31.80
CA ALA A 151 -11.75 -6.60 31.95
C ALA A 151 -10.87 -7.88 32.00
N ARG A 152 -9.60 -7.82 31.59
CA ARG A 152 -8.67 -8.95 31.71
C ARG A 152 -8.10 -9.02 33.13
N SER A 153 -7.75 -10.23 33.58
CA SER A 153 -7.11 -10.44 34.88
C SER A 153 -5.83 -9.61 35.00
N SER A 154 -5.62 -8.98 36.16
CA SER A 154 -4.41 -8.21 36.49
C SER A 154 -3.12 -9.03 36.45
N GLU A 155 -3.23 -10.36 36.42
CA GLU A 155 -2.09 -11.27 36.29
C GLU A 155 -1.65 -11.48 34.83
N GLN A 156 -2.44 -11.06 33.84
CA GLN A 156 -2.11 -11.18 32.43
C GLN A 156 -1.38 -9.94 31.91
N VAL A 157 -0.10 -10.11 31.57
CA VAL A 157 0.67 -9.08 30.87
C VAL A 157 0.11 -8.90 29.46
N HIS A 158 -0.19 -7.66 29.07
CA HIS A 158 -0.57 -7.32 27.70
C HIS A 158 0.65 -7.48 26.77
N THR A 159 0.76 -8.62 26.10
CA THR A 159 1.89 -8.91 25.20
C THR A 159 1.66 -8.42 23.76
N ASP A 160 0.45 -7.97 23.43
CA ASP A 160 -0.05 -7.71 22.07
C ASP A 160 -0.44 -6.25 21.82
N ILE A 161 0.19 -5.28 22.49
CA ILE A 161 -0.12 -3.83 22.38
C ILE A 161 -0.10 -3.35 20.92
N ILE A 162 0.84 -3.83 20.09
CA ILE A 162 0.93 -3.42 18.68
C ILE A 162 -0.32 -3.85 17.91
N GLU A 163 -0.76 -5.10 18.07
CA GLU A 163 -1.96 -5.62 17.41
C GLU A 163 -3.21 -4.86 17.89
N GLN A 164 -3.28 -4.55 19.19
CA GLN A 164 -4.38 -3.80 19.78
C GLN A 164 -4.44 -2.35 19.28
N CYS A 165 -3.30 -1.66 19.18
CA CYS A 165 -3.25 -0.31 18.60
C CYS A 165 -3.59 -0.31 17.11
N GLN A 166 -3.17 -1.33 16.35
CA GLN A 166 -3.55 -1.48 14.94
C GLN A 166 -5.06 -1.68 14.78
N ASN A 167 -5.67 -2.49 15.65
CA ASN A 167 -7.11 -2.70 15.70
C ASN A 167 -7.87 -1.42 16.08
N LEU A 168 -7.39 -0.67 17.08
CA LEU A 168 -7.95 0.64 17.43
C LEU A 168 -7.88 1.63 16.25
N LEU A 169 -6.74 1.69 15.56
CA LEU A 169 -6.62 2.55 14.39
C LEU A 169 -7.59 2.13 13.29
N LEU A 170 -7.71 0.83 13.03
CA LEU A 170 -8.64 0.31 12.03
C LEU A 170 -10.09 0.66 12.36
N GLU A 171 -10.49 0.56 13.63
CA GLU A 171 -11.82 0.97 14.13
C GLU A 171 -12.06 2.45 13.84
N ILE A 172 -11.15 3.31 14.29
CA ILE A 172 -11.24 4.76 14.12
C ILE A 172 -11.32 5.12 12.63
N PHE A 173 -10.53 4.45 11.78
CA PHE A 173 -10.61 4.65 10.33
C PHE A 173 -11.94 4.17 9.74
N GLY A 174 -12.47 3.03 10.18
CA GLY A 174 -13.79 2.52 9.81
C GLY A 174 -14.88 3.56 10.08
N LEU A 175 -14.94 4.04 11.32
CA LEU A 175 -15.94 5.01 11.77
C LEU A 175 -15.78 6.37 11.09
N ILE A 176 -14.57 6.94 11.05
CA ILE A 176 -14.38 8.31 10.53
C ILE A 176 -14.44 8.36 9.01
N ALA A 177 -13.77 7.44 8.32
CA ALA A 177 -13.67 7.50 6.86
C ALA A 177 -14.90 6.91 6.18
N PHE A 178 -15.42 5.81 6.72
CA PHE A 178 -16.45 5.00 6.05
C PHE A 178 -17.80 5.02 6.77
N ASP A 179 -17.90 5.64 7.95
CA ASP A 179 -19.08 5.57 8.83
C ASP A 179 -19.55 4.12 9.02
N TYR A 180 -18.56 3.24 9.18
CA TYR A 180 -18.74 1.81 9.21
C TYR A 180 -18.10 1.25 10.47
N ASP A 181 -18.92 0.63 11.32
CA ASP A 181 -18.44 -0.11 12.47
C ASP A 181 -17.87 -1.45 12.00
N LEU A 182 -16.59 -1.68 12.27
CA LEU A 182 -15.91 -2.92 11.91
C LEU A 182 -16.08 -4.00 13.00
N GLU A 183 -16.82 -3.68 14.06
CA GLU A 183 -17.15 -4.54 15.20
C GLU A 183 -15.88 -5.16 15.80
N ILE A 184 -14.80 -4.37 15.85
CA ILE A 184 -13.46 -4.87 16.25
C ILE A 184 -13.44 -5.29 17.72
N PHE A 185 -14.30 -4.67 18.54
CA PHE A 185 -14.33 -4.85 19.99
C PHE A 185 -15.55 -5.62 20.52
N ASP A 186 -16.54 -5.93 19.69
CA ASP A 186 -17.84 -6.47 20.14
C ASP A 186 -17.87 -7.99 20.41
N GLY A 187 -16.75 -8.69 20.15
CA GLY A 187 -16.63 -10.12 20.44
C GLY A 187 -16.19 -10.42 21.87
N ASN A 188 -17.03 -11.13 22.64
CA ASN A 188 -16.66 -11.75 23.92
C ASN A 188 -15.49 -12.75 23.82
N ASP A 189 -15.18 -13.21 22.60
CA ASP A 189 -14.06 -14.11 22.38
C ASP A 189 -12.80 -13.31 21.99
N SER A 190 -11.88 -13.18 22.96
CA SER A 190 -10.51 -12.67 22.75
C SER A 190 -9.72 -13.40 21.65
N ARG A 191 -10.18 -14.57 21.19
CA ARG A 191 -9.56 -15.35 20.11
C ARG A 191 -10.12 -15.01 18.72
N ASN A 192 -11.26 -14.32 18.64
CA ASN A 192 -11.84 -13.96 17.35
C ASN A 192 -11.10 -12.74 16.80
N LYS A 193 -9.96 -13.00 16.16
CA LYS A 193 -9.18 -11.97 15.46
C LYS A 193 -10.08 -11.34 14.41
N ASN A 194 -10.20 -10.00 14.43
CA ASN A 194 -10.96 -9.28 13.44
C ASN A 194 -10.53 -9.71 12.03
N GLU A 195 -11.48 -10.25 11.27
CA GLU A 195 -11.22 -10.91 9.99
C GLU A 195 -10.62 -9.92 8.98
N MET A 196 -11.07 -8.67 9.02
CA MET A 196 -10.56 -7.58 8.19
C MET A 196 -9.11 -7.22 8.56
N ALA A 197 -8.80 -7.04 9.85
CA ALA A 197 -7.45 -6.75 10.32
C ALA A 197 -6.47 -7.85 9.90
N LYS A 198 -6.85 -9.12 10.10
CA LYS A 198 -6.06 -10.27 9.66
C LYS A 198 -5.87 -10.28 8.14
N ALA A 199 -6.92 -10.05 7.37
CA ALA A 199 -6.84 -10.00 5.91
C ALA A 199 -5.91 -8.88 5.42
N LEU A 200 -5.95 -7.69 6.04
CA LEU A 200 -5.02 -6.60 5.73
C LEU A 200 -3.57 -6.98 6.03
N LEU A 201 -3.31 -7.61 7.18
CA LEU A 201 -1.97 -8.10 7.53
C LEU A 201 -1.46 -9.16 6.55
N ASP A 202 -2.32 -10.09 6.13
CA ASP A 202 -2.01 -11.14 5.16
C ASP A 202 -1.69 -10.56 3.77
N ILE A 203 -2.46 -9.55 3.33
CA ILE A 203 -2.17 -8.79 2.10
C ILE A 203 -0.83 -8.07 2.24
N MET A 204 -0.56 -7.37 3.35
CA MET A 204 0.70 -6.66 3.59
C MET A 204 1.91 -7.59 3.66
N SER A 205 1.76 -8.78 4.22
CA SER A 205 2.81 -9.79 4.25
C SER A 205 3.13 -10.31 2.84
N THR A 206 2.09 -10.70 2.08
CA THR A 206 2.21 -11.10 0.67
C THR A 206 2.84 -9.98 -0.15
N PHE A 207 2.44 -8.74 0.12
CA PHE A 207 2.89 -7.55 -0.56
C PHE A 207 4.40 -7.31 -0.39
N LYS A 208 4.92 -7.43 0.85
CA LYS A 208 6.36 -7.34 1.13
C LYS A 208 7.17 -8.34 0.30
N MET A 209 6.69 -9.58 0.18
CA MET A 209 7.35 -10.59 -0.66
C MET A 209 7.30 -10.25 -2.15
N ALA A 210 6.14 -9.79 -2.62
CA ALA A 210 5.94 -9.40 -4.02
C ALA A 210 6.85 -8.24 -4.43
N ILE A 211 7.08 -7.25 -3.55
CA ILE A 211 7.96 -6.09 -3.82
C ILE A 211 9.38 -6.54 -4.21
N TYR A 212 9.92 -7.57 -3.56
CA TYR A 212 11.29 -8.02 -3.78
C TYR A 212 11.48 -8.89 -5.04
N ALA A 213 10.39 -9.40 -5.61
CA ALA A 213 10.41 -10.31 -6.74
C ALA A 213 10.20 -9.60 -8.10
N PRO A 214 10.65 -10.19 -9.23
CA PRO A 214 10.26 -9.73 -10.56
C PRO A 214 8.75 -9.67 -10.73
N ILE A 215 8.26 -8.82 -11.65
CA ILE A 215 6.81 -8.62 -11.88
C ILE A 215 6.12 -9.96 -12.16
N PHE A 216 6.62 -10.72 -13.12
CA PHE A 216 6.03 -12.01 -13.50
C PHE A 216 5.99 -13.01 -12.33
N VAL A 217 7.05 -13.08 -11.52
CA VAL A 217 7.10 -13.95 -10.33
C VAL A 217 6.09 -13.49 -9.29
N SER A 218 6.01 -12.19 -9.03
CA SER A 218 5.08 -11.63 -8.05
C SER A 218 3.63 -11.88 -8.44
N VAL A 219 3.29 -11.74 -9.72
CA VAL A 219 1.95 -12.02 -10.25
C VAL A 219 1.61 -13.51 -10.10
N ILE A 220 2.53 -14.42 -10.45
CA ILE A 220 2.34 -15.86 -10.27
C ILE A 220 2.16 -16.19 -8.78
N TYR A 221 3.02 -15.65 -7.92
CA TYR A 221 2.96 -15.87 -6.48
C TYR A 221 1.62 -15.43 -5.88
N MET A 222 1.15 -14.21 -6.20
CA MET A 222 -0.14 -13.70 -5.75
C MET A 222 -1.31 -14.55 -6.30
N LYS A 223 -1.23 -14.99 -7.57
CA LYS A 223 -2.24 -15.87 -8.18
C LYS A 223 -2.25 -17.28 -7.60
N LEU A 224 -1.16 -17.78 -7.04
CA LEU A 224 -1.09 -19.12 -6.44
C LEU A 224 -1.30 -19.11 -4.92
N SER A 225 -1.02 -17.99 -4.26
CA SER A 225 -1.18 -17.84 -2.81
C SER A 225 -2.64 -17.93 -2.38
N ARG A 226 -3.00 -19.03 -1.71
CA ARG A 226 -4.33 -19.22 -1.11
C ARG A 226 -4.62 -18.17 -0.05
N GLN A 227 -3.62 -17.85 0.77
CA GLN A 227 -3.71 -16.83 1.82
C GLN A 227 -4.06 -15.45 1.23
N TYR A 228 -3.36 -15.03 0.16
CA TYR A 228 -3.66 -13.77 -0.51
C TYR A 228 -5.07 -13.73 -1.10
N LYS A 229 -5.52 -14.82 -1.74
CA LYS A 229 -6.88 -14.90 -2.30
C LYS A 229 -7.96 -14.78 -1.23
N GLN A 230 -7.80 -15.51 -0.12
CA GLN A 230 -8.75 -15.45 1.00
C GLN A 230 -8.78 -14.06 1.62
N ALA A 231 -7.61 -13.47 1.85
CA ALA A 231 -7.50 -12.12 2.39
C ALA A 231 -8.11 -11.07 1.45
N LYS A 232 -7.83 -11.16 0.14
CA LYS A 232 -8.43 -10.30 -0.88
C LYS A 232 -9.95 -10.40 -0.89
N ALA A 233 -10.49 -11.63 -0.91
CA ALA A 233 -11.94 -11.86 -0.90
C ALA A 233 -12.61 -11.30 0.36
N THR A 234 -11.93 -11.42 1.51
CA THR A 234 -12.38 -10.83 2.79
C THR A 234 -12.46 -9.31 2.69
N VAL A 235 -11.39 -8.66 2.24
CA VAL A 235 -11.35 -7.20 2.06
C VAL A 235 -12.42 -6.75 1.07
N GLU A 236 -12.54 -7.39 -0.08
CA GLU A 236 -13.57 -7.08 -1.09
C GLU A 236 -14.98 -7.19 -0.50
N ARG A 237 -15.24 -8.20 0.34
CA ARG A 237 -16.54 -8.36 1.01
C ARG A 237 -16.84 -7.19 1.96
N TYR A 238 -15.88 -6.75 2.78
CA TYR A 238 -16.07 -5.60 3.67
C TYR A 238 -16.26 -4.30 2.87
N LEU A 239 -15.47 -4.09 1.81
CA LEU A 239 -15.62 -2.93 0.94
C LEU A 239 -17.00 -2.89 0.26
N ASN A 240 -17.49 -4.03 -0.22
CA ASN A 240 -18.83 -4.11 -0.81
C ASN A 240 -19.92 -3.77 0.21
N LYS A 241 -19.82 -4.27 1.46
CA LYS A 241 -20.76 -3.91 2.52
C LYS A 241 -20.77 -2.39 2.80
N ILE A 242 -19.59 -1.77 2.88
CA ILE A 242 -19.45 -0.33 3.07
C ILE A 242 -20.10 0.45 1.92
N VAL A 243 -19.86 0.03 0.68
CA VAL A 243 -20.44 0.65 -0.51
C VAL A 243 -21.96 0.46 -0.54
N GLU A 244 -22.45 -0.75 -0.27
CA GLU A 244 -23.88 -1.08 -0.25
C GLU A 244 -24.63 -0.28 0.83
N GLN A 245 -24.06 -0.15 2.02
CA GLN A 245 -24.62 0.68 3.10
C GLN A 245 -24.78 2.14 2.65
N GLU A 246 -23.73 2.72 2.06
CA GLU A 246 -23.76 4.11 1.58
C GLU A 246 -24.74 4.29 0.40
N LEU A 247 -24.86 3.28 -0.47
CA LEU A 247 -25.79 3.28 -1.59
C LEU A 247 -27.26 3.15 -1.16
N ALA A 248 -27.52 2.50 -0.03
CA ALA A 248 -28.87 2.35 0.53
C ALA A 248 -29.42 3.66 1.12
N GLU A 249 -28.55 4.62 1.46
CA GLU A 249 -28.99 5.93 1.94
C GLU A 249 -29.68 6.77 0.86
N SER A 250 -30.59 7.64 1.27
CA SER A 250 -31.28 8.57 0.35
C SER A 250 -30.27 9.50 -0.36
N PRO A 251 -30.50 9.86 -1.63
CA PRO A 251 -29.63 10.78 -2.36
C PRO A 251 -29.42 12.13 -1.65
N GLU A 252 -30.45 12.67 -0.97
CA GLU A 252 -30.30 13.94 -0.25
C GLU A 252 -29.33 13.84 0.92
N LEU A 253 -29.45 12.79 1.75
CA LEU A 253 -28.52 12.54 2.86
C LEU A 253 -27.09 12.30 2.35
N ARG A 254 -26.92 11.56 1.25
CA ARG A 254 -25.61 11.33 0.65
C ARG A 254 -24.93 12.62 0.21
N GLU A 255 -25.67 13.53 -0.43
CA GLU A 255 -25.09 14.82 -0.87
C GLU A 255 -24.70 15.71 0.33
N GLN A 256 -25.43 15.63 1.44
CA GLN A 256 -25.03 16.27 2.70
C GLN A 256 -23.74 15.63 3.25
N ARG A 257 -23.66 14.29 3.25
CA ARG A 257 -22.53 13.51 3.80
C ARG A 257 -21.29 13.51 2.92
N LYS A 258 -21.39 13.86 1.63
CA LYS A 258 -20.26 14.03 0.71
C LYS A 258 -19.13 14.92 1.24
N LYS A 259 -19.45 15.90 2.09
CA LYS A 259 -18.46 16.80 2.71
C LYS A 259 -17.83 16.22 3.98
N THR A 260 -18.37 15.14 4.54
CA THR A 260 -17.99 14.58 5.85
C THR A 260 -17.49 13.14 5.77
N SER A 261 -17.96 12.34 4.82
CA SER A 261 -17.66 10.91 4.65
C SER A 261 -16.83 10.66 3.39
N LEU A 262 -15.75 9.85 3.51
CA LEU A 262 -14.91 9.48 2.36
C LEU A 262 -15.70 8.66 1.36
N ILE A 263 -16.48 7.70 1.84
CA ILE A 263 -17.22 6.80 0.97
C ILE A 263 -18.29 7.56 0.18
N ALA A 264 -19.01 8.47 0.84
CA ALA A 264 -19.96 9.36 0.17
C ALA A 264 -19.27 10.18 -0.93
N SER A 265 -18.12 10.79 -0.62
CA SER A 265 -17.35 11.57 -1.59
C SER A 265 -16.83 10.74 -2.75
N LEU A 266 -16.39 9.49 -2.53
CA LEU A 266 -15.91 8.59 -3.57
C LEU A 266 -17.05 8.15 -4.48
N ILE A 267 -18.19 7.74 -3.91
CA ILE A 267 -19.36 7.30 -4.68
C ILE A 267 -19.91 8.44 -5.53
N SER A 268 -20.07 9.65 -4.96
CA SER A 268 -20.51 10.81 -5.74
C SER A 268 -19.54 11.16 -6.86
N SER A 269 -18.22 11.05 -6.63
CA SER A 269 -17.21 11.30 -7.66
C SER A 269 -17.28 10.26 -8.78
N LEU A 270 -17.50 8.98 -8.46
CA LEU A 270 -17.66 7.92 -9.46
C LEU A 270 -18.91 8.13 -10.32
N GLN A 271 -20.04 8.46 -9.70
CA GLN A 271 -21.29 8.74 -10.43
C GLN A 271 -21.17 9.95 -11.35
N THR A 272 -20.45 10.99 -10.92
CA THR A 272 -20.19 12.18 -11.75
C THR A 272 -19.29 11.82 -12.94
N ASP A 273 -18.20 11.07 -12.70
CA ASP A 273 -17.29 10.61 -13.75
C ASP A 273 -18.03 9.71 -14.78
N GLU A 274 -18.92 8.83 -14.34
CA GLU A 274 -19.74 7.98 -15.21
C GLU A 274 -20.71 8.80 -16.07
N ALA A 275 -21.38 9.81 -15.49
CA ALA A 275 -22.27 10.70 -16.21
C ALA A 275 -21.53 11.55 -17.24
N ASP A 276 -20.35 12.07 -16.89
CA ASP A 276 -19.52 12.86 -17.78
C ASP A 276 -18.92 12.02 -18.92
N GLU A 277 -18.48 10.78 -18.65
CA GLU A 277 -18.05 9.86 -19.70
C GLU A 277 -19.22 9.43 -20.60
N ALA A 278 -20.42 9.20 -20.06
CA ALA A 278 -21.61 8.87 -20.86
C ALA A 278 -21.99 9.99 -21.84
N ARG A 279 -21.71 11.26 -21.48
CA ARG A 279 -21.94 12.45 -22.33
C ARG A 279 -20.90 12.64 -23.43
N LYS A 280 -19.75 11.98 -23.38
CA LYS A 280 -18.75 12.04 -24.45
C LYS A 280 -19.23 11.30 -25.68
N LYS A 281 -18.85 11.82 -26.86
CA LYS A 281 -19.06 11.12 -28.15
C LYS A 281 -18.39 9.76 -28.09
N GLU A 282 -18.94 8.78 -28.81
CA GLU A 282 -18.47 7.39 -28.75
C GLU A 282 -16.98 7.23 -29.10
N GLU A 283 -16.47 8.10 -29.98
CA GLU A 283 -15.04 8.20 -30.36
C GLU A 283 -14.15 8.76 -29.22
N ASP A 284 -14.72 9.55 -28.31
CA ASP A 284 -14.04 10.24 -27.21
C ASP A 284 -14.23 9.56 -25.85
N ARG A 285 -15.11 8.55 -25.77
CA ARG A 285 -15.30 7.75 -24.57
C ARG A 285 -14.00 7.02 -24.29
N LYS A 286 -13.43 7.22 -23.11
CA LYS A 286 -12.25 6.45 -22.69
C LYS A 286 -12.66 4.98 -22.72
N GLY A 287 -12.02 4.20 -23.59
CA GLY A 287 -12.39 2.81 -23.88
C GLY A 287 -12.74 2.05 -22.60
N LYS A 288 -13.89 1.36 -22.65
CA LYS A 288 -14.54 0.61 -21.54
C LYS A 288 -13.70 0.62 -20.28
N VAL A 289 -14.13 1.39 -19.28
CA VAL A 289 -13.58 1.32 -17.91
C VAL A 289 -13.45 -0.15 -17.57
N TYR A 290 -12.23 -0.67 -17.66
CA TYR A 290 -11.91 -1.96 -17.11
C TYR A 290 -12.02 -1.72 -15.61
N LEU A 291 -13.21 -1.96 -15.06
CA LEU A 291 -13.34 -2.41 -13.67
C LEU A 291 -12.18 -3.37 -13.50
N CYS A 292 -11.18 -2.96 -12.72
CA CYS A 292 -9.99 -3.74 -12.47
C CYS A 292 -10.45 -5.03 -11.79
N LYS A 293 -10.82 -6.03 -12.60
CA LYS A 293 -10.91 -7.41 -12.19
C LYS A 293 -9.46 -7.85 -12.01
N PHE A 294 -8.98 -7.67 -10.78
CA PHE A 294 -7.75 -8.28 -10.28
C PHE A 294 -7.85 -9.80 -10.31
#